data_AF-A0A5J5F298-F1
#
_entry.id   AF-A0A5J5F298-F1
#
_cell.length_a   1.000
_cell.length_b   1.000
_cell.length_c   1.000
_cell.angle_alpha   90.00
_cell.angle_beta   90.00
_cell.angle_gamma   90.00
#
_symmetry.space_group_name_H-M   'P 1'
#
loop_
_entity.id
_entity.type
_entity.pdbx_description
1 polymer ?
#
loop_
_entity_poly.entity_id
_entity_poly.type
_entity_poly.pdbx_seq_one_letter_code
_entity_poly.pdbx_strand_id
1 'polypeptide(L)'
;MPPISNLPPELYLQIIMSLLHDPEYDIRSALRHNLLPFLGASPDAFRVWRENKAAILNRAAVEGLAQIKPYALMIRRMHLRRLLRWYVRLGTFKLAPILQGLLEETEHSFNLHERMVAAAVESSAADRKLELVRQRFRDLKTRLAEGYNPVQIRWTRKSL
;
A
#
# COMPACT_ATOMS: atom_id res chain seq x y z
N MET A 1 -29.61 -22.58 -7.58
CA MET A 1 -28.15 -22.43 -7.78
C MET A 1 -27.50 -23.67 -7.18
N PRO A 2 -26.60 -24.38 -7.89
CA PRO A 2 -25.87 -25.47 -7.27
C PRO A 2 -25.05 -24.92 -6.10
N PRO A 3 -24.99 -25.63 -4.97
CA PRO A 3 -24.25 -25.14 -3.81
C PRO A 3 -22.76 -25.04 -4.17
N ILE A 4 -22.09 -23.99 -3.69
CA ILE A 4 -20.63 -23.84 -3.76
C ILE A 4 -19.91 -24.96 -3.00
N SER A 5 -20.65 -25.76 -2.23
CA SER A 5 -20.21 -26.98 -1.55
C SER A 5 -19.81 -28.04 -2.57
N ASN A 6 -18.61 -28.61 -2.44
CA ASN A 6 -17.98 -29.61 -3.33
C ASN A 6 -17.13 -29.08 -4.50
N LEU A 7 -16.61 -27.84 -4.43
CA LEU A 7 -15.54 -27.45 -5.36
C LEU A 7 -14.24 -28.20 -5.01
N PRO A 8 -13.39 -28.52 -6.01
CA PRO A 8 -12.01 -28.90 -5.77
C PRO A 8 -11.29 -27.89 -4.87
N PRO A 9 -10.42 -28.34 -3.94
CA PRO A 9 -9.63 -27.46 -3.07
C PRO A 9 -8.89 -26.35 -3.80
N GLU A 10 -8.43 -26.62 -5.02
CA GLU A 10 -7.71 -25.69 -5.89
C GLU A 10 -8.59 -24.49 -6.27
N LEU A 11 -9.89 -24.71 -6.51
CA LEU A 11 -10.83 -23.62 -6.81
C LEU A 11 -11.11 -22.77 -5.59
N TYR A 12 -11.22 -23.37 -4.40
CA TYR A 12 -11.32 -22.58 -3.15
C TYR A 12 -10.09 -21.72 -2.94
N LEU A 13 -8.88 -22.24 -3.19
CA LEU A 13 -7.64 -21.46 -3.11
C LEU A 13 -7.66 -20.28 -4.08
N GLN A 14 -8.08 -20.50 -5.34
CA GLN A 14 -8.21 -19.42 -6.32
C GLN A 14 -9.22 -18.36 -5.86
N ILE A 15 -10.39 -18.76 -5.37
CA ILE A 15 -11.41 -17.83 -4.87
C ILE A 15 -10.85 -17.02 -3.69
N ILE A 16 -10.25 -17.69 -2.71
CA ILE A 16 -9.66 -17.04 -1.53
C ILE A 16 -8.58 -16.03 -1.95
N MET A 17 -7.69 -16.42 -2.86
CA MET A 17 -6.64 -15.55 -3.37
C MET A 17 -7.22 -14.33 -4.09
N SER A 18 -8.27 -14.50 -4.89
CA SER A 18 -8.98 -13.40 -5.57
C SER A 18 -9.65 -12.47 -4.58
N LEU A 19 -10.31 -13.00 -3.54
CA LEU A 19 -10.95 -12.19 -2.49
C LEU A 19 -9.93 -11.36 -1.70
N LEU A 20 -8.69 -11.86 -1.55
CA LEU A 20 -7.59 -11.16 -0.90
C LEU A 20 -6.91 -10.11 -1.80
N HIS A 21 -7.09 -10.20 -3.11
CA HIS A 21 -6.48 -9.32 -4.12
C HIS A 21 -7.41 -8.21 -4.61
N ASP A 22 -8.49 -7.95 -3.89
CA ASP A 22 -9.41 -6.87 -4.22
C ASP A 22 -8.64 -5.53 -4.32
N PRO A 23 -8.67 -4.83 -5.47
CA PRO A 23 -7.93 -3.60 -5.68
C PRO A 23 -8.39 -2.46 -4.75
N GLU A 24 -9.62 -2.52 -4.23
CA GLU A 24 -10.19 -1.51 -3.35
C GLU A 24 -9.71 -1.67 -1.90
N TYR A 25 -9.24 -2.86 -1.52
CA TYR A 25 -8.90 -3.18 -0.14
C TYR A 25 -7.43 -3.58 0.01
N ASP A 26 -6.82 -3.19 1.14
CA ASP A 26 -5.64 -3.90 1.60
C ASP A 26 -6.03 -5.32 2.08
N ILE A 27 -5.06 -6.22 2.23
CA ILE A 27 -5.33 -7.60 2.67
C ILE A 27 -6.11 -7.66 4.00
N ARG A 28 -6.00 -6.66 4.90
CA ARG A 28 -6.70 -6.67 6.21
C ARG A 28 -8.18 -6.37 6.00
N SER A 29 -8.46 -5.38 5.17
CA SER A 29 -9.81 -5.00 4.79
C SER A 29 -10.45 -6.08 3.92
N ALA A 30 -9.70 -6.65 2.96
CA ALA A 30 -10.14 -7.77 2.14
C ALA A 30 -10.45 -9.02 2.99
N LEU A 31 -9.63 -9.28 4.01
CA LEU A 31 -9.92 -10.33 5.00
C LEU A 31 -11.29 -10.12 5.67
N ARG A 32 -11.55 -8.90 6.14
CA ARG A 32 -12.76 -8.60 6.92
C ARG A 32 -14.01 -8.51 6.05
N HIS A 33 -13.93 -7.84 4.92
CA HIS A 33 -15.08 -7.51 4.08
C HIS A 33 -15.40 -8.59 3.06
N ASN A 34 -14.40 -9.33 2.58
CA ASN A 34 -14.58 -10.29 1.50
C ASN A 34 -14.39 -11.73 2.01
N LEU A 35 -13.25 -12.01 2.64
CA LEU A 35 -12.88 -13.39 2.95
C LEU A 35 -13.70 -13.97 4.11
N LEU A 36 -13.81 -13.27 5.24
CA LEU A 36 -14.53 -13.80 6.40
C LEU A 36 -16.00 -14.15 6.11
N PRO A 37 -16.78 -13.32 5.39
CA PRO A 37 -18.12 -13.69 4.97
C PRO A 37 -18.15 -14.96 4.10
N PHE A 38 -17.22 -15.09 3.14
CA PHE A 38 -17.11 -16.28 2.29
C PHE A 38 -16.79 -17.53 3.10
N LEU A 39 -15.85 -17.45 4.04
CA LEU A 39 -15.50 -18.57 4.92
C LEU A 39 -16.65 -18.95 5.85
N GLY A 40 -17.43 -17.98 6.32
CA GLY A 40 -18.63 -18.25 7.13
C GLY A 40 -19.74 -18.95 6.33
N ALA A 41 -19.83 -18.68 5.02
CA ALA A 41 -20.82 -19.27 4.13
C ALA A 41 -20.44 -20.66 3.60
N SER A 42 -19.16 -21.06 3.66
CA SER A 42 -18.67 -22.33 3.12
C SER A 42 -17.73 -23.06 4.10
N PRO A 43 -18.18 -24.17 4.72
CA PRO A 43 -17.36 -24.99 5.60
C PRO A 43 -16.10 -25.56 4.92
N ASP A 44 -16.21 -25.93 3.64
CA ASP A 44 -15.07 -26.43 2.85
C ASP A 44 -14.03 -25.34 2.60
N ALA A 45 -14.46 -24.12 2.25
CA ALA A 45 -13.56 -22.98 2.12
C ALA A 45 -12.86 -22.67 3.45
N PHE A 46 -13.59 -22.75 4.58
CA PHE A 46 -13.01 -22.57 5.90
C PHE A 46 -11.97 -23.64 6.24
N ARG A 47 -12.20 -24.91 5.88
CA ARG A 47 -11.20 -25.98 6.04
C ARG A 47 -9.95 -25.68 5.23
N VAL A 48 -10.10 -25.36 3.94
CA VAL A 48 -8.99 -25.01 3.04
C VAL A 48 -8.20 -23.82 3.59
N TRP A 49 -8.89 -22.76 4.02
CA TRP A 49 -8.26 -21.60 4.65
C TRP A 49 -7.51 -21.98 5.92
N ARG A 50 -8.12 -22.72 6.84
CA ARG A 50 -7.48 -23.10 8.11
C ARG A 50 -6.18 -23.85 7.88
N GLU A 51 -6.18 -24.80 6.94
CA GLU A 51 -5.01 -25.63 6.62
C GLU A 51 -3.90 -24.86 5.88
N ASN A 52 -4.28 -23.87 5.05
CA ASN A 52 -3.34 -23.19 4.16
C ASN A 52 -3.14 -21.70 4.46
N LYS A 53 -3.67 -21.20 5.60
CA LYS A 53 -3.72 -19.78 5.96
C LYS A 53 -2.38 -19.07 5.75
N ALA A 54 -1.30 -19.65 6.30
CA ALA A 54 0.03 -19.06 6.22
C ALA A 54 0.53 -18.96 4.77
N ALA A 55 0.37 -20.04 3.98
CA ALA A 55 0.78 -20.08 2.57
C ALA A 55 -0.03 -19.09 1.71
N ILE A 56 -1.35 -19.01 1.95
CA ILE A 56 -2.24 -18.08 1.25
C ILE A 56 -1.86 -16.63 1.58
N LEU A 57 -1.70 -16.29 2.86
CA LEU A 57 -1.32 -14.94 3.28
C LEU A 57 0.07 -14.55 2.80
N ASN A 58 1.03 -15.48 2.80
CA ASN A 58 2.36 -15.26 2.26
C ASN A 58 2.28 -14.97 0.76
N ARG A 59 1.59 -15.81 -0.02
CA ARG A 59 1.41 -15.60 -1.46
C ARG A 59 0.75 -14.25 -1.76
N ALA A 60 -0.34 -13.91 -1.06
CA ALA A 60 -0.99 -12.62 -1.22
C ALA A 60 -0.08 -11.45 -0.82
N ALA A 61 0.76 -11.60 0.21
CA ALA A 61 1.73 -10.58 0.59
C ALA A 61 2.84 -10.41 -0.47
N VAL A 62 3.36 -11.50 -1.04
CA VAL A 62 4.36 -11.46 -2.12
C VAL A 62 3.79 -10.77 -3.36
N GLU A 63 2.61 -11.18 -3.80
CA GLU A 63 1.93 -10.59 -4.96
C GLU A 63 1.62 -9.10 -4.71
N GLY A 64 1.12 -8.75 -3.53
CA GLY A 64 0.91 -7.35 -3.12
C GLY A 64 2.19 -6.51 -3.07
N LEU A 65 3.33 -7.10 -2.66
CA LEU A 65 4.64 -6.41 -2.68
C LEU A 65 5.16 -6.20 -4.10
N ALA A 66 4.92 -7.16 -5.00
CA ALA A 66 5.28 -7.00 -6.41
C ALA A 66 4.49 -5.83 -7.03
N GLN A 67 3.20 -5.72 -6.71
CA GLN A 67 2.32 -4.66 -7.18
C GLN A 67 2.61 -3.28 -6.57
N ILE A 68 3.00 -3.21 -5.28
CA ILE A 68 3.28 -1.92 -4.64
C ILE A 68 4.59 -1.28 -5.14
N LYS A 69 5.54 -2.08 -5.63
CA LYS A 69 6.87 -1.61 -6.06
C LYS A 69 6.82 -0.46 -7.09
N PRO A 70 6.12 -0.57 -8.24
CA PRO A 70 6.04 0.53 -9.22
C PRO A 70 5.38 1.78 -8.62
N TYR A 71 4.30 1.61 -7.86
CA TYR A 71 3.62 2.71 -7.19
C TYR A 71 4.52 3.42 -6.16
N ALA A 72 5.25 2.65 -5.34
CA ALA A 72 6.18 3.17 -4.35
C ALA A 72 7.33 3.97 -4.97
N LEU A 73 7.88 3.50 -6.10
CA LEU A 73 8.91 4.23 -6.84
C LEU A 73 8.37 5.55 -7.40
N MET A 74 7.16 5.55 -7.97
CA MET A 74 6.50 6.75 -8.46
C MET A 74 6.28 7.77 -7.33
N ILE A 75 5.73 7.33 -6.19
CA ILE A 75 5.50 8.20 -5.03
C ILE A 75 6.81 8.73 -4.45
N ARG A 76 7.85 7.92 -4.35
CA ARG A 76 9.18 8.37 -3.89
C ARG A 76 9.76 9.45 -4.81
N ARG A 77 9.69 9.27 -6.13
CA ARG A 77 10.15 10.29 -7.10
C ARG A 77 9.35 11.58 -6.99
N MET A 78 8.03 11.48 -6.83
CA MET A 78 7.16 12.63 -6.61
C MET A 78 7.54 13.37 -5.33
N HIS A 79 7.67 12.68 -4.21
CA HIS A 79 8.05 13.24 -2.92
C HIS A 79 9.39 13.98 -3.01
N LEU A 80 10.44 13.34 -3.55
CA LEU A 80 11.75 13.98 -3.70
C LEU A 80 11.68 15.27 -4.53
N ARG A 81 10.93 15.27 -5.64
CA ARG A 81 10.77 16.47 -6.48
C ARG A 81 10.06 17.60 -5.74
N ARG A 82 8.99 17.31 -4.99
CA ARG A 82 8.25 18.33 -4.22
C ARG A 82 9.08 18.85 -3.05
N LEU A 83 9.79 17.96 -2.35
CA LEU A 83 10.68 18.32 -1.25
C LEU A 83 11.83 19.23 -1.72
N LEU A 84 12.51 18.86 -2.80
CA LEU A 84 13.56 19.71 -3.39
C LEU A 84 13.01 21.06 -3.83
N ARG A 85 11.83 21.10 -4.46
CA ARG A 85 11.18 22.36 -4.85
C ARG A 85 10.92 23.24 -3.63
N TRP A 86 10.42 22.67 -2.54
CA TRP A 86 10.20 23.42 -1.30
C TRP A 86 11.51 24.01 -0.76
N TYR A 87 12.59 23.22 -0.69
CA TYR A 87 13.90 23.72 -0.26
C TYR A 87 14.43 24.84 -1.15
N VAL A 88 14.30 24.71 -2.46
CA VAL A 88 14.68 25.78 -3.40
C VAL A 88 13.86 27.04 -3.12
N ARG A 89 12.54 26.93 -2.93
CA ARG A 89 11.67 28.09 -2.65
C ARG A 89 11.98 28.73 -1.31
N LEU A 90 12.26 27.94 -0.28
CA LEU A 90 12.69 28.41 1.02
C LEU A 90 14.03 29.16 0.91
N GLY A 91 14.98 28.62 0.15
CA GLY A 91 16.25 29.27 -0.13
C GLY A 91 16.06 30.61 -0.85
N THR A 92 15.24 30.64 -1.91
CA THR A 92 14.96 31.89 -2.64
C THR A 92 14.27 32.94 -1.78
N PHE A 93 13.40 32.52 -0.85
CA PHE A 93 12.76 33.44 0.09
C PHE A 93 13.76 34.00 1.10
N LYS A 94 14.62 33.14 1.69
CA LYS A 94 15.61 33.56 2.69
C LYS A 94 16.76 34.39 2.13
N LEU A 95 17.10 34.19 0.87
CA LEU A 95 18.21 34.86 0.18
C LEU A 95 17.73 35.97 -0.76
N ALA A 96 16.46 36.37 -0.67
CA ALA A 96 15.91 37.42 -1.50
C ALA A 96 16.67 38.74 -1.24
N PRO A 97 17.12 39.43 -2.29
CA PRO A 97 17.74 40.75 -2.13
C PRO A 97 16.69 41.76 -1.68
N ILE A 98 17.12 42.74 -0.88
CA ILE A 98 16.29 43.87 -0.48
C ILE A 98 16.16 44.82 -1.66
N LEU A 99 14.93 45.17 -2.03
CA LEU A 99 14.59 46.13 -3.07
C LEU A 99 14.54 47.55 -2.51
N GLN A 100 14.82 48.54 -3.36
CA GLN A 100 14.85 49.95 -2.96
C GLN A 100 13.45 50.57 -2.78
N GLY A 101 12.44 50.04 -3.49
CA GLY A 101 11.06 50.50 -3.39
C GLY A 101 10.28 49.76 -2.31
N LEU A 102 9.67 50.49 -1.36
CA LEU A 102 8.85 49.89 -0.30
C LEU A 102 7.71 49.03 -0.87
N LEU A 103 7.00 49.53 -1.89
CA LEU A 103 5.91 48.80 -2.54
C LEU A 103 6.44 47.54 -3.25
N GLU A 104 7.50 47.67 -4.03
CA GLU A 104 8.14 46.56 -4.75
C GLU A 104 8.65 45.48 -3.79
N GLU A 105 9.25 45.86 -2.67
CA GLU A 105 9.72 44.93 -1.63
C GLU A 105 8.55 44.17 -1.00
N THR A 106 7.45 44.86 -0.69
CA THR A 106 6.26 44.21 -0.12
C THR A 106 5.62 43.23 -1.11
N GLU A 107 5.46 43.61 -2.38
CA GLU A 107 4.92 42.71 -3.41
C GLU A 107 5.87 41.53 -3.69
N HIS A 108 7.17 41.78 -3.74
CA HIS A 108 8.17 40.75 -3.99
C HIS A 108 8.22 39.71 -2.86
N SER A 109 8.29 40.18 -1.61
CA SER A 109 8.32 39.32 -0.43
C SER A 109 7.02 38.51 -0.29
N PHE A 110 5.86 39.12 -0.56
CA PHE A 110 4.57 38.43 -0.56
C PHE A 110 4.54 37.31 -1.61
N ASN A 111 4.92 37.61 -2.85
CA ASN A 111 4.98 36.64 -3.94
C ASN A 111 5.94 35.46 -3.64
N LEU A 112 7.10 35.74 -3.06
CA LEU A 112 8.05 34.70 -2.65
C LEU A 112 7.49 33.85 -1.51
N HIS A 113 6.83 34.47 -0.54
CA HIS A 113 6.17 33.79 0.57
C HIS A 113 5.07 32.85 0.06
N GLU A 114 4.16 33.33 -0.79
CA GLU A 114 3.09 32.50 -1.37
C GLU A 114 3.63 31.28 -2.11
N ARG A 115 4.65 31.47 -2.96
CA ARG A 115 5.28 30.37 -3.70
C ARG A 115 5.96 29.35 -2.78
N MET A 116 6.57 29.83 -1.69
CA MET A 116 7.16 28.96 -0.67
C MET A 116 6.10 28.16 0.07
N VAL A 117 5.01 28.81 0.51
CA VAL A 117 3.89 28.16 1.20
C VAL A 117 3.24 27.12 0.31
N ALA A 118 2.95 27.45 -0.95
CA ALA A 118 2.40 26.50 -1.92
C ALA A 118 3.31 25.26 -2.07
N ALA A 119 4.63 25.45 -2.23
CA ALA A 119 5.57 24.34 -2.33
C ALA A 119 5.64 23.50 -1.04
N ALA A 120 5.52 24.12 0.14
CA ALA A 120 5.48 23.43 1.42
C ALA A 120 4.23 22.53 1.54
N VAL A 121 3.06 23.04 1.14
CA VAL A 121 1.80 22.29 1.10
C VAL A 121 1.91 21.10 0.16
N GLU A 122 2.45 21.29 -1.05
CA GLU A 122 2.68 20.20 -2.00
C GLU A 122 3.63 19.12 -1.45
N SER A 123 4.72 19.54 -0.78
CA SER A 123 5.67 18.63 -0.15
C SER A 123 5.02 17.82 0.97
N SER A 124 4.26 18.47 1.85
CA SER A 124 3.52 17.80 2.93
C SER A 124 2.47 16.83 2.40
N ALA A 125 1.75 17.18 1.33
CA ALA A 125 0.82 16.28 0.67
C ALA A 125 1.53 15.04 0.08
N ALA A 126 2.72 15.23 -0.51
CA ALA A 126 3.51 14.11 -1.04
C ALA A 126 4.09 13.21 0.07
N ASP A 127 4.47 13.78 1.22
CA ASP A 127 4.95 13.01 2.37
C ASP A 127 3.85 12.12 2.96
N ARG A 128 2.61 12.64 3.10
CA ARG A 128 1.46 11.83 3.49
C ARG A 128 1.23 10.62 2.56
N LYS A 129 1.35 10.82 1.25
CA LYS A 129 1.25 9.72 0.27
C LYS A 129 2.38 8.69 0.44
N LEU A 130 3.60 9.16 0.71
CA LEU A 130 4.74 8.29 0.98
C LEU A 130 4.53 7.47 2.26
N GLU A 131 3.95 8.06 3.29
CA GLU A 131 3.67 7.38 4.55
C GLU A 131 2.62 6.28 4.39
N LEU A 132 1.57 6.51 3.59
CA LEU A 132 0.60 5.46 3.22
C LEU A 132 1.27 4.27 2.53
N VAL A 133 2.21 4.53 1.61
CA VAL A 133 2.99 3.47 0.95
C VAL A 133 3.85 2.71 1.96
N ARG A 134 4.52 3.42 2.88
CA ARG A 134 5.34 2.80 3.94
C ARG A 134 4.51 1.95 4.88
N GLN A 135 3.32 2.41 5.25
CA GLN A 135 2.39 1.65 6.08
C GLN A 135 1.96 0.38 5.36
N ARG A 136 1.49 0.48 4.11
CA ARG A 136 1.09 -0.69 3.30
C ARG A 136 2.26 -1.67 3.11
N PHE A 137 3.47 -1.18 2.90
CA PHE A 137 4.67 -2.02 2.84
C PHE A 137 4.95 -2.75 4.16
N ARG A 138 4.85 -2.05 5.30
CA ARG A 138 5.00 -2.66 6.63
C ARG A 138 3.96 -3.74 6.87
N ASP A 139 2.69 -3.47 6.53
CA ASP A 139 1.58 -4.42 6.69
C ASP A 139 1.72 -5.67 5.79
N LEU A 140 2.35 -5.54 4.62
CA LEU A 140 2.68 -6.68 3.78
C LEU A 140 3.88 -7.46 4.35
N LYS A 141 4.90 -6.76 4.86
CA LYS A 141 6.11 -7.38 5.42
C LYS A 141 5.83 -8.15 6.71
N THR A 142 4.96 -7.66 7.59
CA THR A 142 4.56 -8.39 8.81
C THR A 142 3.91 -9.74 8.47
N ARG A 143 3.14 -9.81 7.38
CA ARG A 143 2.51 -11.05 6.90
C ARG A 143 3.50 -12.03 6.27
N LEU A 144 4.62 -11.55 5.75
CA LEU A 144 5.72 -12.43 5.34
C LEU A 144 6.47 -13.00 6.55
N ALA A 145 6.55 -12.26 7.66
CA ALA A 145 7.31 -12.64 8.84
C ALA A 145 6.66 -13.76 9.66
N GLU A 146 5.32 -13.91 9.62
CA GLU A 146 4.60 -15.01 10.30
C GLU A 146 4.88 -16.41 9.72
N GLY A 147 5.72 -16.52 8.68
CA GLY A 147 6.01 -17.81 8.07
C GLY A 147 7.10 -17.79 7.01
N TYR A 148 8.24 -17.12 7.25
CA TYR A 148 9.42 -17.32 6.39
C TYR A 148 10.07 -18.68 6.67
N ASN A 149 9.35 -19.72 6.26
CA ASN A 149 9.86 -21.02 5.87
C ASN A 149 9.10 -21.31 4.57
N PRO A 150 9.74 -21.47 3.40
CA PRO A 150 9.06 -21.85 2.17
C PRO A 150 8.51 -23.28 2.33
N VAL A 151 7.39 -23.42 3.05
CA VAL A 151 6.69 -24.69 3.18
C VAL A 151 5.95 -24.90 1.87
N GLN A 152 6.52 -25.76 1.04
CA GLN A 152 5.83 -26.37 -0.09
C GLN A 152 4.45 -26.81 0.39
N ILE A 153 3.40 -26.39 -0.31
CA ILE A 153 2.03 -26.85 -0.07
C ILE A 153 2.08 -28.38 -0.07
N ARG A 154 1.88 -29.02 1.09
CA ARG A 154 1.96 -30.48 1.23
C ARG A 154 0.66 -31.07 0.69
N TRP A 155 0.71 -31.58 -0.53
CA TRP A 155 -0.45 -32.14 -1.24
C TRP A 155 -0.79 -33.60 -0.92
N THR A 156 -0.07 -34.29 -0.03
CA THR A 156 -0.27 -35.75 0.15
C THR A 156 -0.74 -36.10 1.55
N ARG A 157 -2.00 -36.57 1.66
CA ARG A 157 -2.38 -37.54 2.70
C ARG A 157 -1.46 -38.76 2.54
N LYS A 158 -0.72 -39.11 3.58
CA LYS A 158 -0.26 -40.49 3.72
C LYS A 158 -1.49 -41.31 4.07
N SER A 159 -1.98 -42.08 3.11
CA SER A 159 -2.76 -43.27 3.39
C SER A 159 -1.80 -44.30 3.99
N LEU A 160 -1.96 -44.58 5.28
CA LEU A 160 -1.75 -45.88 5.91
C LEU A 160 -2.63 -45.90 7.16
#